data_AF-A0A350QDY5-F1
#
_entry.id   AF-A0A350QDY5-F1
#
_cell.length_a   1.000
_cell.length_b   1.000
_cell.length_c   1.000
_cell.angle_alpha   90.00
_cell.angle_beta   90.00
_cell.angle_gamma   90.00
#
_symmetry.space_group_name_H-M   'P 1'
#
loop_
_entity.id
_entity.type
_entity.pdbx_description
1 polymer ?
#
loop_
_entity_poly.entity_id
_entity_poly.type
_entity_poly.pdbx_seq_one_letter_code
_entity_poly.pdbx_strand_id
1 'polypeptide(L)'
;MSCNIGPAHTELAAAKWQVTSCSDGQSLVFATMKGNPAMPFMFFIKRDGDKTTISGEGKGSKEYSSKAFEELRTMTESQFEDLIQATMLVDLNN
;
A
#
# COMPACT_ATOMS: atom_id res chain seq x y z
N MET A 1 0.46 -9.05 -14.49
CA MET A 1 1.21 -7.96 -13.81
C MET A 1 1.72 -8.52 -12.49
N SER A 2 3.00 -8.31 -12.19
CA SER A 2 3.62 -8.75 -10.93
C SER A 2 3.70 -7.59 -9.94
N CYS A 3 3.52 -7.85 -8.65
CA CYS A 3 3.54 -6.85 -7.57
C CYS A 3 4.52 -7.22 -6.47
N ASN A 4 5.79 -7.30 -6.86
CA ASN A 4 6.88 -7.84 -6.06
C ASN A 4 8.12 -6.93 -6.02
N ILE A 5 8.01 -5.66 -6.43
CA ILE A 5 9.10 -4.68 -6.33
C ILE A 5 9.08 -4.08 -4.91
N GLY A 6 10.20 -4.11 -4.20
CA GLY A 6 10.33 -3.73 -2.78
C GLY A 6 10.67 -4.92 -1.87
N PRO A 7 10.17 -4.99 -0.62
CA PRO A 7 9.15 -4.12 -0.01
C PRO A 7 9.73 -2.88 0.67
N ALA A 8 8.97 -1.78 0.59
CA ALA A 8 9.10 -0.66 1.52
C ALA A 8 8.13 -0.82 2.71
N HIS A 9 8.24 0.07 3.68
CA HIS A 9 7.34 0.11 4.84
C HIS A 9 6.75 1.50 4.99
N THR A 10 5.49 1.55 5.40
CA THR A 10 4.80 2.80 5.76
C THR A 10 3.92 2.58 6.99
N GLU A 11 3.35 3.65 7.51
CA GLU A 11 2.38 3.62 8.59
C GLU A 11 1.04 4.17 8.08
N LEU A 12 -0.04 3.44 8.33
CA LEU A 12 -1.40 3.88 8.07
C LEU A 12 -2.24 3.58 9.30
N ALA A 13 -3.05 4.54 9.76
CA ALA A 13 -3.88 4.43 10.95
C ALA A 13 -3.10 3.96 12.19
N ALA A 14 -1.92 4.52 12.40
CA ALA A 14 -0.98 4.18 13.48
C ALA A 14 -0.52 2.70 13.52
N ALA A 15 -0.59 2.01 12.38
CA ALA A 15 -0.13 0.62 12.25
C ALA A 15 0.82 0.48 11.06
N LYS A 16 1.83 -0.40 11.18
CA LYS A 16 2.80 -0.65 10.10
C LYS A 16 2.20 -1.50 8.97
N TRP A 17 2.53 -1.13 7.74
CA TRP A 17 2.16 -1.83 6.52
C TRP A 17 3.40 -2.08 5.66
N GLN A 18 3.44 -3.25 5.04
CA GLN A 18 4.38 -3.56 3.98
C GLN A 18 3.82 -3.02 2.67
N VAL A 19 4.65 -2.37 1.85
CA VAL A 19 4.25 -1.81 0.56
C VAL A 19 5.11 -2.42 -0.54
N THR A 20 4.48 -2.91 -1.61
CA THR A 20 5.18 -3.34 -2.83
C THR A 20 4.60 -2.63 -4.05
N SER A 21 5.47 -2.34 -5.02
CA SER A 21 5.06 -1.84 -6.32
C SER A 21 4.78 -2.95 -7.31
N CYS A 22 3.84 -2.67 -8.20
CA CYS A 22 3.63 -3.48 -9.39
C CYS A 22 4.50 -3.01 -10.55
N SER A 23 4.76 -3.93 -11.48
CA SER A 23 5.57 -3.69 -12.69
C SER A 23 4.98 -2.64 -13.65
N ASP A 24 3.78 -2.13 -13.39
CA ASP A 24 3.17 -1.04 -14.16
C ASP A 24 3.58 0.36 -13.69
N GLY A 25 4.30 0.48 -12.56
CA GLY A 25 4.76 1.76 -12.01
C GLY A 25 3.64 2.67 -11.48
N GLN A 26 2.40 2.19 -11.44
CA GLN A 26 1.20 2.97 -11.12
C GLN A 26 0.23 2.22 -10.20
N SER A 27 0.62 1.03 -9.75
CA SER A 27 -0.10 0.24 -8.75
C SER A 27 0.77 -0.12 -7.54
N LEU A 28 0.18 -0.04 -6.35
CA LEU A 28 0.79 -0.41 -5.07
C LEU A 28 -0.07 -1.46 -4.35
N VAL A 29 0.58 -2.40 -3.67
CA VAL A 29 -0.04 -3.34 -2.75
C VAL A 29 0.42 -3.02 -1.33
N PHE A 30 -0.54 -2.81 -0.42
CA PHE A 30 -0.30 -2.61 1.00
C PHE A 30 -0.75 -3.85 1.76
N ALA A 31 0.17 -4.57 2.39
CA ALA A 31 -0.14 -5.77 3.16
C ALA A 31 0.10 -5.54 4.66
N THR A 32 -0.81 -6.04 5.48
CA THR A 32 -0.67 -6.02 6.95
C THR A 32 0.56 -6.79 7.40
N MET A 33 1.31 -6.22 8.35
CA MET A 33 2.47 -6.87 9.00
C MET A 33 2.07 -7.50 10.33
N LYS A 34 2.94 -8.36 10.90
CA LYS A 34 2.74 -8.94 12.23
C LYS A 34 2.50 -7.85 13.28
N GLY A 35 1.43 -7.99 14.04
CA GLY A 35 1.01 -7.02 15.07
C GLY A 35 0.08 -5.92 14.56
N ASN A 36 -0.18 -5.84 13.26
CA ASN A 36 -1.22 -4.96 12.71
C ASN A 36 -2.62 -5.54 13.06
N PRO A 37 -3.51 -4.79 13.74
CA PRO A 37 -4.85 -5.29 14.11
C PRO A 37 -5.76 -5.61 12.91
N ALA A 38 -5.47 -5.07 11.73
CA ALA A 38 -6.15 -5.43 10.50
C ALA A 38 -5.65 -6.77 9.93
N MET A 39 -4.63 -7.41 10.49
CA MET A 39 -4.11 -8.67 9.95
C MET A 39 -5.13 -9.83 10.12
N PRO A 40 -5.34 -10.68 9.10
CA PRO A 40 -4.82 -10.59 7.73
C PRO A 40 -5.67 -9.66 6.86
N PHE A 41 -5.04 -8.70 6.20
CA PHE A 41 -5.65 -7.79 5.22
C PHE A 41 -4.63 -7.21 4.25
N MET A 42 -5.08 -6.88 3.04
CA MET A 42 -4.32 -6.11 2.06
C MET A 42 -5.20 -5.08 1.33
N PHE A 43 -4.58 -4.00 0.85
CA PHE A 43 -5.14 -3.11 -0.15
C PHE A 43 -4.37 -3.21 -1.46
N PHE A 44 -5.08 -3.07 -2.58
CA PHE A 44 -4.52 -2.79 -3.89
C PHE A 44 -4.98 -1.40 -4.31
N ILE A 45 -4.03 -0.57 -4.72
CA ILE A 45 -4.29 0.79 -5.20
C ILE A 45 -3.73 0.89 -6.61
N LYS A 46 -4.51 1.46 -7.52
CA LYS A 46 -4.07 1.82 -8.87
C LYS A 46 -4.43 3.27 -9.17
N ARG A 47 -3.48 4.01 -9.74
CA ARG A 47 -3.70 5.34 -10.31
C ARG A 47 -3.58 5.29 -11.82
N ASP A 48 -4.51 5.97 -12.49
CA ASP A 48 -4.60 6.04 -13.95
C ASP A 48 -5.12 7.44 -14.32
N GLY A 49 -4.18 8.38 -14.50
CA GLY A 49 -4.47 9.82 -14.54
C GLY A 49 -5.20 10.27 -13.26
N ASP A 50 -6.30 10.99 -13.43
CA ASP A 50 -7.11 11.50 -12.30
C ASP A 50 -7.92 10.41 -11.56
N LYS A 51 -7.92 9.16 -12.05
CA LYS A 51 -8.68 8.07 -11.44
C LYS A 51 -7.82 7.30 -10.46
N THR A 52 -8.25 7.27 -9.20
CA THR A 52 -7.71 6.36 -8.18
C THR A 52 -8.71 5.25 -7.89
N THR A 53 -8.29 4.00 -8.00
CA THR A 53 -9.05 2.82 -7.58
C THR A 53 -8.38 2.19 -6.37
N ILE A 54 -9.15 1.94 -5.32
CA ILE A 54 -8.70 1.24 -4.12
C ILE A 54 -9.61 0.04 -3.91
N SER A 55 -9.03 -1.16 -3.82
CA SER A 55 -9.72 -2.38 -3.40
C SER A 55 -9.02 -2.96 -2.18
N GLY A 56 -9.77 -3.62 -1.31
CA GLY A 56 -9.24 -4.23 -0.10
C GLY A 56 -9.88 -5.58 0.18
N GLU A 57 -9.08 -6.51 0.69
CA GLU A 57 -9.52 -7.86 1.05
C GLU A 57 -8.83 -8.30 2.33
N GLY A 58 -9.59 -8.94 3.23
CA GLY A 58 -9.05 -9.54 4.43
C GLY A 58 -10.11 -9.94 5.45
N LYS A 59 -9.64 -10.49 6.57
CA LYS A 59 -10.46 -10.99 7.68
C LYS A 59 -10.09 -10.40 9.04
N GLY A 60 -9.08 -9.52 9.11
CA GLY A 60 -8.74 -8.83 10.35
C GLY A 60 -9.73 -7.72 10.71
N SER A 61 -9.35 -6.86 11.65
CA SER A 61 -10.28 -5.86 12.18
C SER A 61 -10.72 -4.83 11.13
N LYS A 62 -12.03 -4.83 10.84
CA LYS A 62 -12.67 -3.89 9.91
C LYS A 62 -12.47 -2.43 10.32
N GLU A 63 -12.46 -2.15 11.62
CA GLU A 63 -12.25 -0.79 12.12
C GLU A 63 -10.89 -0.23 11.67
N TYR A 64 -9.83 -1.02 11.80
CA TYR A 64 -8.48 -0.60 11.44
C TYR A 64 -8.27 -0.56 9.93
N SER A 65 -8.84 -1.51 9.18
CA SER A 65 -8.81 -1.44 7.71
C SER A 65 -9.59 -0.23 7.20
N SER A 66 -10.73 0.12 7.80
CA SER A 66 -11.50 1.32 7.40
C SER A 66 -10.74 2.61 7.68
N LYS A 67 -10.05 2.72 8.82
CA LYS A 67 -9.18 3.89 9.10
C LYS A 67 -8.04 4.01 8.08
N ALA A 68 -7.36 2.89 7.77
CA ALA A 68 -6.32 2.88 6.75
C ALA A 68 -6.87 3.24 5.36
N PHE A 69 -8.07 2.77 4.99
CA PHE A 69 -8.72 3.14 3.73
C PHE A 69 -8.96 4.65 3.60
N GLU A 70 -9.40 5.33 4.66
CA GLU A 70 -9.62 6.78 4.62
C GLU A 70 -8.30 7.57 4.42
N GLU A 71 -7.20 7.12 5.02
CA GLU A 71 -5.88 7.71 4.76
C GLU A 71 -5.43 7.45 3.32
N LEU A 72 -5.60 6.22 2.81
CA LEU A 72 -5.27 5.89 1.41
C LEU A 72 -6.09 6.70 0.40
N ARG A 73 -7.37 6.97 0.71
CA ARG A 73 -8.26 7.78 -0.13
C ARG A 73 -7.86 9.25 -0.19
N THR A 74 -7.17 9.75 0.84
CA THR A 74 -6.70 11.14 0.92
C THR A 74 -5.23 11.30 0.58
N MET A 75 -4.53 10.20 0.28
CA MET A 75 -3.14 10.20 -0.18
C MET A 75 -2.98 11.04 -1.46
N THR A 76 -2.00 11.93 -1.46
CA THR A 76 -1.69 12.80 -2.61
C THR A 76 -0.93 12.07 -3.71
N GLU A 77 -0.81 12.68 -4.90
CA GLU A 77 0.04 12.20 -6.00
C GLU A 77 1.49 12.00 -5.57
N SER A 78 2.10 13.05 -5.04
CA SER A 78 3.47 13.03 -4.51
C SER A 78 3.70 11.91 -3.49
N GLN A 79 2.80 11.72 -2.52
CA GLN A 79 2.97 10.65 -1.52
C GLN A 79 2.93 9.24 -2.13
N PHE A 80 2.13 9.03 -3.16
CA PHE A 80 2.08 7.75 -3.87
C PHE A 80 3.35 7.53 -4.68
N GLU A 81 3.82 8.57 -5.38
CA GLU A 81 5.09 8.52 -6.11
C GLU A 81 6.28 8.27 -5.19
N ASP A 82 6.30 8.90 -4.00
CA ASP A 82 7.33 8.66 -2.98
C ASP A 82 7.37 7.19 -2.56
N LEU A 83 6.22 6.52 -2.43
CA LEU A 83 6.15 5.10 -2.13
C LEU A 83 6.63 4.22 -3.30
N ILE A 84 6.28 4.59 -4.54
CA ILE A 84 6.81 3.92 -5.75
C ILE A 84 8.35 4.00 -5.73
N GLN A 85 8.91 5.19 -5.55
CA GLN A 85 10.36 5.39 -5.47
C GLN A 85 11.00 4.60 -4.32
N ALA A 86 10.40 4.64 -3.12
CA ALA A 86 10.90 3.92 -1.97
C ALA A 86 10.99 2.40 -2.21
N THR A 87 9.98 1.80 -2.86
CA THR A 87 10.02 0.37 -3.18
C THR A 87 11.09 0.03 -4.22
N MET A 88 11.32 0.87 -5.23
CA MET A 88 12.35 0.65 -6.24
C MET A 88 13.76 0.77 -5.64
N LEU A 89 13.97 1.74 -4.74
CA LEU A 89 15.27 1.90 -4.06
C LEU A 89 15.63 0.69 -3.21
N VAL A 90 14.66 0.03 -2.58
CA VAL A 90 14.92 -1.21 -1.83
C VAL A 90 15.31 -2.35 -2.77
N ASP A 91 14.62 -2.49 -3.90
CA ASP A 91 14.88 -3.54 -4.88
C ASP A 91 16.29 -3.45 -5.47
N LEU A 92 16.80 -2.23 -5.71
CA LEU A 92 18.16 -1.99 -6.21
C LEU A 92 19.28 -2.34 -5.21
N ASN A 93 18.96 -2.49 -3.93
CA ASN A 93 19.93 -2.79 -2.87
C ASN A 93 19.89 -4.26 -2.40
N ASN A 94 19.07 -5.10 -3.04
CA ASN A 94 18.97 -6.54 -2.78
C ASN A 94 19.51 -7.36 -3.95
#